data_AF-A0A452YH15-F1
#
_entry.id   AF-A0A452YH15-F1
#
_cell.length_a   1.000
_cell.length_b   1.000
_cell.length_c   1.000
_cell.angle_alpha   90.00
_cell.angle_beta   90.00
_cell.angle_gamma   90.00
#
_symmetry.space_group_name_H-M   'P 1'
#
loop_
_entity.id
_entity.type
_entity.pdbx_description
1 polymer ?
#
loop_
_entity_poly.entity_id
_entity_poly.type
_entity_poly.pdbx_seq_one_letter_code
_entity_poly.pdbx_strand_id
1 'polypeptide(L)'
;MQERTIITSSLSKTYSVTGWRIGWACAAANIAAAIRNIHVKLTDSAPAPFQEAALVALTSTPDYYESLKKVRFHANCLLLMSSIKFNYPSSF
;
A
#
# COMPACT_ATOMS: atom_id res chain seq x y z
N MET A 1 13.71 -9.85 -18.56
CA MET A 1 12.60 -8.88 -18.42
C MET A 1 12.85 -7.87 -17.29
N GLN A 2 13.47 -8.30 -16.18
CA GLN A 2 13.86 -7.47 -15.03
C GLN A 2 14.52 -6.13 -15.37
N GLU A 3 15.41 -6.08 -16.37
CA GLU A 3 16.11 -4.85 -16.80
C GLU A 3 15.19 -3.73 -17.31
N ARG A 4 13.95 -4.05 -17.66
CA ARG A 4 12.97 -3.11 -18.21
C ARG A 4 11.72 -2.98 -17.34
N THR A 5 11.77 -3.48 -16.11
CA THR A 5 10.63 -3.47 -15.19
C THR A 5 10.97 -2.63 -13.97
N ILE A 6 10.07 -1.70 -13.65
CA ILE A 6 10.10 -0.92 -12.41
C ILE A 6 8.93 -1.40 -11.57
N ILE A 7 9.21 -1.90 -10.38
CA ILE A 7 8.20 -2.32 -9.41
C ILE A 7 8.03 -1.20 -8.40
N THR A 8 6.82 -0.66 -8.26
CA THR A 8 6.52 0.35 -7.25
C THR A 8 5.55 -0.20 -6.22
N SER A 9 5.78 0.13 -4.95
CA SER A 9 4.89 -0.27 -3.86
C SER A 9 4.85 0.79 -2.76
N SER A 10 3.82 0.74 -1.92
CA SER A 10 3.61 1.69 -0.84
C SER A 10 2.88 1.07 0.34
N LEU A 11 2.99 1.72 1.50
CA LEU A 11 2.34 1.25 2.74
C LEU A 11 0.86 1.63 2.83
N SER A 12 0.40 2.58 2.02
CA SER A 12 -0.90 3.24 2.17
C SER A 12 -2.08 2.26 2.25
N LYS A 13 -2.08 1.22 1.41
CA LYS A 13 -3.17 0.23 1.35
C LYS A 13 -2.86 -1.01 2.20
N THR A 14 -1.59 -1.40 2.21
CA THR A 14 -1.09 -2.60 2.91
C THR A 14 -1.27 -2.49 4.42
N TYR A 15 -1.02 -1.30 4.98
CA TYR A 15 -1.13 -1.05 6.41
C TYR A 15 -2.21 -0.02 6.77
N SER A 16 -3.07 0.34 5.82
CA SER A 16 -4.11 1.37 5.99
C SER A 16 -3.60 2.73 6.49
N VAL A 17 -2.32 3.05 6.24
CA VAL A 17 -1.68 4.32 6.63
C VAL A 17 -1.76 5.36 5.51
N THR A 18 -2.99 5.70 5.11
CA THR A 18 -3.21 6.73 4.09
C THR A 18 -2.69 8.09 4.57
N GLY A 19 -1.87 8.76 3.75
CA GLY A 19 -1.35 10.10 4.06
C GLY A 19 0.09 10.15 4.59
N TRP A 20 0.70 9.02 4.95
CA TRP A 20 2.09 8.98 5.44
C TRP A 20 3.15 9.20 4.35
N ARG A 21 2.72 9.13 3.09
CA ARG A 21 3.55 9.39 1.89
C ARG A 21 4.84 8.56 1.82
N ILE A 22 4.78 7.32 2.31
CA ILE A 22 5.88 6.34 2.21
C ILE A 22 5.62 5.33 1.08
N GLY A 23 6.62 5.16 0.22
CA GLY A 23 6.66 4.12 -0.81
C GLY A 23 8.07 3.93 -1.34
N TRP A 24 8.26 2.92 -2.19
CA TRP A 24 9.54 2.57 -2.79
C TRP A 24 9.39 2.12 -4.24
N ALA A 25 10.49 2.19 -4.97
CA ALA A 25 10.60 1.69 -6.33
C ALA A 25 11.83 0.78 -6.44
N CYS A 26 11.63 -0.43 -6.95
CA CYS A 26 12.68 -1.39 -7.28
C CYS A 26 12.85 -1.41 -8.80
N ALA A 27 14.06 -1.16 -9.29
CA ALA A 27 14.38 -1.14 -10.71
C ALA A 27 15.83 -1.63 -10.94
N ALA A 28 16.21 -1.84 -12.20
CA ALA A 28 17.60 -2.07 -12.56
C ALA A 28 18.50 -0.91 -12.08
N ALA A 29 19.76 -1.21 -11.73
CA ALA A 29 20.63 -0.27 -11.02
C ALA A 29 20.80 1.09 -11.72
N ASN A 30 20.93 1.08 -13.05
CA ASN A 30 21.00 2.28 -13.89
C ASN A 30 19.73 3.14 -13.78
N ILE A 31 18.55 2.52 -13.80
CA ILE A 31 17.26 3.21 -13.68
C ILE A 31 17.04 3.70 -12.25
N ALA A 32 17.34 2.87 -11.24
CA ALA A 32 17.21 3.24 -9.83
C ALA A 32 18.08 4.46 -9.46
N ALA A 33 19.30 4.53 -10.00
CA ALA A 33 20.18 5.70 -9.84
C ALA A 33 19.57 6.96 -10.45
N ALA A 34 19.00 6.86 -11.66
CA ALA A 34 18.31 7.98 -12.30
C ALA A 34 17.08 8.44 -11.50
N ILE A 35 16.27 7.50 -11.00
CA ILE A 35 15.11 7.79 -10.13
C ILE A 35 15.56 8.54 -8.87
N ARG A 36 16.62 8.06 -8.20
CA ARG A 36 17.17 8.70 -7.00
C ARG A 36 17.62 10.14 -7.28
N ASN A 37 18.33 10.37 -8.38
CA ASN A 37 18.81 11.70 -8.76
C ASN A 37 17.68 12.70 -8.99
N ILE A 38 16.56 12.25 -9.56
CA ILE A 38 15.36 13.08 -9.74
C ILE A 38 14.64 13.28 -8.40
N HIS A 39 14.49 12.23 -7.60
CA HIS A 39 13.78 12.26 -6.32
C HIS A 39 14.39 13.26 -5.31
N VAL A 40 15.72 13.27 -5.19
CA VAL A 40 16.44 14.19 -4.28
C VAL A 40 16.20 15.66 -4.69
N LYS A 41 16.02 15.95 -5.99
CA LYS A 41 15.76 17.31 -6.47
C LYS A 41 14.32 17.79 -6.25
N LEU A 42 13.35 16.87 -6.26
CA LEU A 42 11.93 17.21 -6.16
C LEU A 42 11.42 17.21 -4.73
N THR A 43 11.86 16.24 -3.94
CA THR A 43 11.27 15.92 -2.63
C THR A 43 12.31 15.71 -1.54
N ASP A 44 13.60 15.82 -1.87
CA ASP A 44 14.75 15.58 -0.99
C ASP A 44 14.76 14.17 -0.37
N SER A 45 13.90 13.93 0.62
CA SER A 45 13.65 12.62 1.22
C SER A 45 12.22 12.48 1.77
N ALA A 46 11.80 11.24 2.01
CA ALA A 46 10.56 10.97 2.71
C ALA A 46 10.68 11.31 4.22
N PRO A 47 9.58 11.62 4.94
CA PRO A 47 9.67 12.00 6.35
C PRO A 47 10.32 10.92 7.23
N ALA A 48 11.45 11.25 7.87
CA ALA A 48 12.22 10.36 8.74
C ALA A 48 11.39 9.56 9.78
N PRO A 49 10.47 10.16 10.57
CA PRO A 49 9.70 9.39 11.55
C PRO A 49 8.80 8.32 10.91
N PHE A 50 8.33 8.56 9.68
CA PHE A 50 7.52 7.59 8.95
C PHE A 50 8.37 6.50 8.28
N GLN A 51 9.64 6.76 8.00
CA GLN A 51 10.58 5.73 7.56
C GLN A 51 10.86 4.73 8.69
N GLU A 52 11.05 5.21 9.92
CA GLU A 52 11.22 4.35 11.10
C GLU A 52 9.96 3.52 11.37
N ALA A 53 8.79 4.14 11.34
CA ALA A 53 7.52 3.41 11.49
C ALA A 53 7.29 2.40 10.35
N ALA A 54 7.72 2.73 9.13
CA ALA A 54 7.69 1.82 7.99
C ALA A 54 8.59 0.59 8.19
N LEU A 55 9.79 0.78 8.74
CA LEU A 55 10.70 -0.30 9.07
C LEU A 55 10.04 -1.26 10.06
N VAL A 56 9.52 -0.75 11.18
CA VAL A 56 8.82 -1.53 12.19
C VAL A 56 7.65 -2.32 11.58
N ALA A 57 6.85 -1.67 10.73
CA ALA A 57 5.74 -2.32 10.05
C ALA A 57 6.23 -3.48 9.16
N LEU A 58 7.21 -3.23 8.29
CA LEU A 58 7.76 -4.24 7.36
C LEU A 58 8.49 -5.39 8.06
N THR A 59 9.04 -5.18 9.25
CA THR A 59 9.69 -6.23 10.06
C THR A 59 8.74 -6.90 11.06
N SER A 60 7.50 -6.43 11.18
CA SER A 60 6.53 -7.00 12.12
C SER A 60 6.14 -8.43 11.74
N THR A 61 5.70 -9.21 12.74
CA THR A 61 5.31 -10.60 12.56
C THR A 61 4.09 -10.74 11.63
N PRO A 62 3.96 -11.89 10.92
CA PRO A 62 2.83 -12.14 10.02
C PRO A 62 1.45 -12.01 10.71
N ASP A 63 1.39 -12.20 12.02
CA ASP A 63 0.16 -12.10 12.82
C ASP A 63 -0.50 -10.72 12.70
N TYR A 64 0.30 -9.65 12.64
CA TYR A 64 -0.21 -8.30 12.43
C TYR A 64 -0.90 -8.18 11.08
N TYR A 65 -0.29 -8.71 10.02
CA TYR A 65 -0.87 -8.76 8.68
C TYR A 65 -2.14 -9.60 8.60
N GLU A 66 -2.18 -10.76 9.25
CA GLU A 66 -3.36 -11.62 9.27
C GLU A 66 -4.52 -10.95 10.02
N SER A 67 -4.24 -10.23 11.11
CA SER A 67 -5.25 -9.41 11.79
C SER A 67 -5.79 -8.29 10.89
N LEU A 68 -4.92 -7.58 10.16
CA LEU A 68 -5.32 -6.51 9.22
C LEU A 68 -6.18 -7.05 8.08
N LYS A 69 -5.84 -8.22 7.52
CA LYS A 69 -6.66 -8.91 6.51
C LYS A 69 -8.04 -9.24 7.07
N LYS A 70 -8.14 -9.78 8.29
CA LYS A 70 -9.44 -10.12 8.92
C LYS A 70 -10.34 -8.91 9.14
N VAL A 71 -9.77 -7.77 9.56
CA VAL A 71 -10.51 -6.51 9.74
C VAL A 71 -10.97 -5.95 8.39
N ARG A 72 -10.10 -5.96 7.37
CA ARG A 72 -10.45 -5.49 6.02
C ARG A 72 -11.45 -6.41 5.32
N PHE A 73 -11.36 -7.73 5.54
CA PHE A 73 -12.31 -8.72 5.01
C PHE A 73 -13.70 -8.50 5.59
N HIS A 74 -13.82 -8.23 6.89
CA HIS A 74 -15.11 -7.87 7.51
C HIS A 74 -15.70 -6.57 6.96
N ALA A 75 -14.88 -5.54 6.76
CA ALA A 75 -15.34 -4.27 6.17
C ALA A 75 -15.82 -4.45 4.71
N ASN A 76 -15.12 -5.28 3.91
CA ASN A 76 -15.54 -5.60 2.55
C ASN A 76 -16.74 -6.56 2.49
N CYS A 77 -16.91 -7.48 3.44
CA CYS A 77 -18.10 -8.33 3.52
C CYS A 77 -19.35 -7.52 3.86
N LEU A 78 -19.28 -6.54 4.77
CA LEU A 78 -20.40 -5.62 5.05
C LEU A 78 -20.78 -4.79 3.81
N LEU A 79 -19.78 -4.30 3.06
CA LEU A 79 -20.00 -3.57 1.81
C LEU A 79 -20.56 -4.49 0.71
N LEU A 80 -20.01 -5.69 0.50
CA LEU A 80 -20.51 -6.66 -0.50
C LEU A 80 -21.90 -7.22 -0.13
N MET A 81 -22.21 -7.43 1.15
CA MET A 81 -23.55 -7.83 1.61
C MET A 81 -24.56 -6.69 1.46
N SER A 82 -24.14 -5.43 1.58
CA SER A 82 -24.98 -4.27 1.24
C SER A 82 -25.20 -4.10 -0.27
N SER A 83 -24.26 -4.58 -1.10
CA SER A 83 -24.38 -4.60 -2.56
C SER A 83 -25.17 -5.78 -3.12
N ILE A 84 -25.48 -6.80 -2.31
CA ILE A 84 -26.29 -7.98 -2.70
C ILE A 84 -27.79 -7.80 -2.35
N LYS A 85 -28.21 -6.64 -1.83
CA LYS A 85 -29.64 -6.31 -1.57
C LYS A 85 -30.22 -5.24 -2.51
N PHE A 86 -29.83 -5.20 -3.78
CA PHE A 86 -30.51 -4.35 -4.76
C PHE A 86 -30.62 -5.03 -6.13
N ASN A 87 -31.51 -6.02 -6.25
CA ASN A 87 -32.33 -6.15 -7.47
C ASN A 87 -33.56 -7.04 -7.27
N TYR A 88 -34.73 -6.50 -7.66
CA TYR A 88 -36.07 -7.11 -7.87
C TYR A 88 -37.04 -7.26 -6.68
N PRO A 89 -38.38 -7.11 -6.91
CA PRO A 89 -39.10 -5.87 -6.70
C PRO A 89 -40.33 -6.03 -5.77
N SER A 90 -40.99 -4.91 -5.49
CA SER A 90 -42.29 -4.83 -4.83
C SER A 90 -43.36 -5.68 -5.52
N SER A 91 -43.86 -6.71 -4.84
CA SER A 91 -45.22 -7.24 -4.99
C SER A 91 -45.56 -8.07 -3.75
N PHE A 92 -46.06 -7.39 -2.72
CA PHE A 92 -47.28 -7.66 -1.95
C PHE A 92 -47.44 -6.57 -0.88
#